data_AF-F5YYT7-F1
#
_entry.id   AF-F5YYT7-F1
#
_cell.length_a   1.000
_cell.length_b   1.000
_cell.length_c   1.000
_cell.angle_alpha   90.00
_cell.angle_beta   90.00
_cell.angle_gamma   90.00
#
_symmetry.space_group_name_H-M   'P 1'
#
loop_
_entity.id
_entity.type
_entity.pdbx_description
1 polymer ?
#
loop_
_entity_poly.entity_id
_entity_poly.type
_entity_poly.pdbx_seq_one_letter_code
_entity_poly.pdbx_strand_id
1 'polypeptide(L)'
;MTVRELAQRLALSAATVSAVENGKTGISVTRLQQYAQALGVTAAQLLSGGVGIPAPESGRAVAQPGLPPRDWRAFPPLVLDTVLRAAVDAFVDTGYHGSTMRDVAARAAMSVPGIYHHYPDKQALLVAILDATMAELHWRVAAARTGASTGIEQVRRIVEALALFHTHRQKLAFIGASEMRSLNPANRRRIAESRNKVQHMLDAAIDRAAEEAGVSAVDGVATVLGHAADRRIAGRAIATMCTSLPQWFNAAGPATPEQTAHAYGEFAVSLLTNQRPCDPASTPRPTDGWAQ
;
A
#
# COMPACT_ATOMS: atom_id res chain seq x y z
N MET A 1 31.29 -10.23 7.40
CA MET A 1 32.32 -11.02 6.71
C MET A 1 32.81 -10.20 5.54
N THR A 2 34.13 -10.00 5.41
CA THR A 2 34.71 -9.24 4.30
C THR A 2 34.83 -10.11 3.04
N VAL A 3 34.94 -9.48 1.86
CA VAL A 3 35.16 -10.19 0.58
C VAL A 3 36.42 -11.07 0.64
N ARG A 4 37.44 -10.64 1.39
CA ARG A 4 38.71 -11.36 1.54
C ARG A 4 38.57 -12.61 2.43
N GLU A 5 37.78 -12.51 3.51
CA GLU A 5 37.44 -13.65 4.38
C GLU A 5 36.57 -14.68 3.64
N LEU A 6 35.58 -14.22 2.88
CA LEU A 6 34.72 -15.09 2.06
C LEU A 6 35.54 -15.82 0.98
N ALA A 7 36.45 -15.11 0.31
CA ALA A 7 37.34 -15.69 -0.69
C ALA A 7 38.24 -16.79 -0.10
N GLN A 8 38.81 -16.57 1.10
CA GLN A 8 39.59 -17.61 1.79
C GLN A 8 38.76 -18.84 2.13
N ARG A 9 37.54 -18.66 2.66
CA ARG A 9 36.65 -19.79 3.02
C ARG A 9 36.20 -20.61 1.81
N LEU A 10 36.16 -20.01 0.62
CA LEU A 10 35.76 -20.66 -0.62
C LEU A 10 36.95 -21.13 -1.48
N ALA A 11 38.18 -20.96 -0.99
CA ALA A 11 39.42 -21.21 -1.75
C ALA A 11 39.43 -20.50 -3.13
N LEU A 12 39.02 -19.24 -3.15
CA LEU A 12 38.95 -18.37 -4.34
C LEU A 12 39.84 -17.14 -4.17
N SER A 13 40.15 -16.48 -5.30
CA SER A 13 40.75 -15.16 -5.25
C SER A 13 39.71 -14.09 -4.89
N ALA A 14 40.11 -13.04 -4.17
CA ALA A 14 39.23 -11.92 -3.84
C ALA A 14 38.70 -11.21 -5.10
N ALA A 15 39.48 -11.21 -6.19
CA ALA A 15 39.06 -10.68 -7.49
C ALA A 15 37.92 -11.49 -8.11
N THR A 16 37.95 -12.82 -7.97
CA THR A 16 36.89 -13.71 -8.46
C THR A 16 35.58 -13.49 -7.70
N VAL A 17 35.64 -13.36 -6.37
CA VAL A 17 34.44 -13.09 -5.54
C VAL A 17 33.85 -11.72 -5.90
N SER A 18 34.69 -10.70 -6.06
CA SER A 18 34.25 -9.36 -6.46
C SER A 18 33.65 -9.31 -7.87
N ALA A 19 34.19 -10.08 -8.82
CA ALA A 19 33.64 -10.16 -10.17
C ALA A 19 32.25 -10.82 -10.19
N VAL A 20 32.02 -11.80 -9.32
CA VAL A 20 30.70 -12.44 -9.15
C VAL A 20 29.71 -11.47 -8.49
N GLU A 21 30.09 -10.77 -7.43
CA GLU A 21 29.23 -9.77 -6.75
C GLU A 21 28.78 -8.66 -7.70
N ASN A 22 29.65 -8.22 -8.59
CA ASN A 22 29.35 -7.16 -9.56
C ASN A 22 28.70 -7.67 -10.86
N GLY A 23 28.28 -8.93 -10.91
CA GLY A 23 27.61 -9.52 -12.07
C GLY A 23 28.48 -9.64 -13.32
N LYS A 24 29.80 -9.53 -13.19
CA LYS A 24 30.76 -9.60 -14.31
C LYS A 24 31.12 -11.03 -14.70
N THR A 25 30.78 -12.02 -13.88
CA THR A 25 31.05 -13.44 -14.14
C THR A 25 29.94 -14.31 -13.56
N GLY A 26 29.41 -15.23 -14.36
CA GLY A 26 28.40 -16.20 -13.93
C GLY A 26 29.00 -17.31 -13.03
N ILE A 27 28.15 -17.94 -12.22
CA ILE A 27 28.55 -19.05 -11.33
C ILE A 27 27.65 -20.27 -11.56
N SER A 28 28.21 -21.47 -11.37
CA SER A 28 27.43 -22.71 -11.42
C SER A 28 26.53 -22.86 -10.19
N VAL A 29 25.47 -23.67 -10.29
CA VAL A 29 24.52 -23.93 -9.20
C VAL A 29 25.20 -24.54 -7.98
N THR A 30 26.12 -25.49 -8.19
CA THR A 30 26.94 -26.08 -7.11
C THR A 30 27.78 -25.02 -6.40
N ARG A 31 28.31 -24.04 -7.14
CA ARG A 31 29.11 -22.96 -6.58
C ARG A 31 28.25 -21.97 -5.81
N LEU A 32 27.07 -21.64 -6.32
CA LEU A 32 26.08 -20.82 -5.62
C LEU A 32 25.70 -21.43 -4.25
N GLN A 33 25.54 -22.76 -4.17
CA GLN A 33 25.27 -23.45 -2.91
C GLN A 33 26.45 -23.36 -1.91
N GLN A 34 27.69 -23.44 -2.38
CA GLN A 34 28.88 -23.25 -1.53
C GLN A 34 28.96 -21.82 -0.96
N TYR A 35 28.63 -20.81 -1.78
CA TYR A 35 28.53 -19.42 -1.33
C TYR A 35 27.45 -19.26 -0.24
N ALA A 36 26.28 -19.85 -0.47
CA ALA A 36 25.17 -19.82 0.48
C ALA A 36 25.57 -20.45 1.84
N GLN A 37 26.20 -21.62 1.81
CA GLN A 37 26.69 -22.31 3.00
C GLN A 37 27.75 -21.49 3.77
N ALA A 38 28.71 -20.88 3.06
CA ALA A 38 29.73 -20.04 3.69
C ALA A 38 29.13 -18.80 4.36
N LEU A 39 28.05 -18.25 3.80
CA LEU A 39 27.32 -17.09 4.29
C LEU A 39 26.24 -17.43 5.35
N GLY A 40 25.95 -18.71 5.59
CA GLY A 40 24.92 -19.13 6.53
C GLY A 40 23.49 -18.83 6.05
N VAL A 41 23.29 -18.74 4.73
CA VAL A 41 21.99 -18.49 4.08
C VAL A 41 21.70 -19.58 3.05
N THR A 42 20.50 -19.56 2.46
CA THR A 42 20.13 -20.44 1.35
C THR A 42 20.47 -19.80 0.00
N ALA A 43 20.69 -20.62 -1.03
CA ALA A 43 20.91 -20.13 -2.39
C ALA A 43 19.74 -19.28 -2.92
N ALA A 44 18.51 -19.59 -2.48
CA ALA A 44 17.32 -18.80 -2.81
C ALA A 44 17.37 -17.39 -2.19
N GLN A 45 17.86 -17.26 -0.95
CA GLN A 45 18.05 -15.95 -0.30
C GLN A 45 19.10 -15.09 -1.03
N LEU A 46 20.19 -15.72 -1.50
CA LEU A 46 21.20 -15.04 -2.31
C LEU A 46 20.66 -14.52 -3.64
N LEU A 47 19.88 -15.34 -4.37
CA LEU A 47 19.32 -14.96 -5.66
C LEU A 47 18.20 -13.90 -5.54
N SER A 48 17.54 -13.85 -4.38
CA SER A 48 16.45 -12.91 -4.12
C SER A 48 16.94 -11.52 -3.68
N GLY A 49 18.26 -11.28 -3.67
CA GLY A 49 18.88 -9.99 -3.35
C GLY A 49 18.71 -9.54 -1.90
N GLY A 50 18.21 -10.41 -1.02
CA GLY A 50 17.97 -10.11 0.38
C GLY A 50 18.90 -10.95 1.25
N VAL A 51 19.82 -10.30 1.97
CA VAL A 51 20.29 -10.83 3.25
C VAL A 51 19.07 -10.84 4.17
N GLY A 52 18.30 -11.93 4.08
CA GLY A 52 16.99 -12.08 4.69
C GLY A 52 17.10 -12.78 6.02
N ILE A 53 16.78 -12.02 7.08
CA ILE A 53 15.94 -12.48 8.18
C ILE A 53 14.95 -13.55 7.64
N PRO A 54 14.80 -14.72 8.29
CA PRO A 54 14.00 -15.81 7.75
C PRO A 54 12.56 -15.33 7.49
N ALA A 55 12.02 -15.71 6.33
CA ALA A 55 10.60 -15.52 6.06
C ALA A 55 9.78 -16.29 7.11
N PRO A 56 8.73 -15.71 7.70
CA PRO A 56 7.90 -16.43 8.65
C PRO A 56 7.16 -17.54 7.89
N GLU A 57 7.31 -18.76 8.39
CA GLU A 57 6.51 -19.90 7.98
C GLU A 57 5.02 -19.56 8.15
N SER A 58 4.27 -19.81 7.09
CA SER A 58 2.82 -19.82 7.08
C SER A 58 2.31 -20.86 8.10
N GLY A 59 2.03 -20.46 9.34
CA GLY A 59 1.34 -21.35 10.28
C GLY A 59 1.69 -21.27 11.77
N ARG A 60 1.81 -20.07 12.34
CA ARG A 60 1.40 -19.70 13.72
C ARG A 60 1.97 -18.32 13.99
N ALA A 61 1.09 -17.36 14.29
CA ALA A 61 1.52 -16.07 14.78
C ALA A 61 2.29 -16.28 16.10
N VAL A 62 3.62 -16.23 16.04
CA VAL A 62 4.44 -16.05 17.23
C VAL A 62 4.21 -14.61 17.65
N ALA A 63 3.38 -14.41 18.68
CA ALA A 63 3.24 -13.13 19.33
C ALA A 63 4.62 -12.69 19.80
N GLN A 64 5.09 -11.53 19.33
CA GLN A 64 6.24 -10.86 19.94
C GLN A 64 5.86 -10.55 21.40
N PRO A 65 6.55 -11.11 22.41
CA PRO A 65 6.23 -10.81 23.79
C PRO A 65 6.58 -9.34 24.07
N GLY A 66 5.59 -8.51 24.41
CA GLY A 66 5.81 -7.24 25.10
C GLY A 66 5.61 -5.94 24.32
N LEU A 67 5.23 -5.94 23.04
CA LEU A 67 4.67 -4.74 22.40
C LEU A 67 3.15 -4.78 22.53
N PRO A 68 2.50 -3.75 23.10
CA PRO A 68 1.04 -3.70 23.15
C PRO A 68 0.49 -3.80 21.72
N PRO A 69 -0.70 -4.40 21.52
CA PRO A 69 -1.36 -4.41 20.23
C PRO A 69 -1.36 -2.98 19.67
N ARG A 70 -0.73 -2.79 18.51
CA ARG A 70 -0.75 -1.47 17.86
C ARG A 70 -2.18 -1.19 17.44
N ASP A 71 -2.78 -0.16 18.05
CA ASP A 71 -4.08 0.34 17.65
C ASP A 71 -4.00 0.87 16.21
N TRP A 72 -4.79 0.29 15.31
CA TRP A 72 -4.84 0.70 13.90
C TRP A 72 -5.45 2.08 13.70
N ARG A 73 -6.07 2.66 14.73
CA ARG A 73 -6.51 4.06 14.75
C ARG A 73 -5.40 5.03 15.17
N ALA A 74 -4.29 4.55 15.74
CA ALA A 74 -3.19 5.40 16.13
C ALA A 74 -2.28 5.74 14.93
N PHE A 75 -1.85 7.00 14.82
CA PHE A 75 -0.95 7.51 13.77
C PHE A 75 0.33 8.13 14.35
N PRO A 76 1.17 7.35 15.05
CA PRO A 76 2.51 7.83 15.40
C PRO A 76 3.30 8.16 14.12
N PRO A 77 4.35 8.99 14.18
CA PRO A 77 5.20 9.27 13.01
C PRO A 77 5.65 7.98 12.32
N LEU A 78 5.49 7.91 10.99
CA LEU A 78 5.99 6.78 10.22
C LEU A 78 7.52 6.81 10.24
N VAL A 79 8.16 5.67 10.50
CA VAL A 79 9.61 5.54 10.49
C VAL A 79 10.08 5.50 9.05
N LEU A 80 10.36 6.67 8.49
CA LEU A 80 11.05 6.86 7.22
C LEU A 80 12.45 7.37 7.50
N ASP A 81 13.44 6.85 6.77
CA ASP A 81 14.78 7.41 6.80
C ASP A 81 14.77 8.88 6.31
N THR A 82 15.84 9.60 6.62
CA THR A 82 15.96 11.04 6.31
C THR A 82 15.84 11.32 4.81
N VAL A 83 16.34 10.41 3.97
CA VAL A 83 16.31 10.55 2.51
C VAL A 83 14.89 10.39 1.98
N LEU A 84 14.16 9.36 2.42
CA LEU A 84 12.76 9.17 2.03
C LEU A 84 11.88 10.31 2.51
N ARG A 85 12.11 10.83 3.72
CA ARG A 85 11.36 11.99 4.22
C ARG A 85 11.59 13.22 3.35
N ALA A 86 12.85 13.50 3.02
CA ALA A 86 13.22 14.58 2.11
C ALA A 86 12.65 14.39 0.70
N ALA A 87 12.59 13.14 0.20
CA ALA A 87 12.00 12.81 -1.10
C ALA A 87 10.48 12.98 -1.10
N VAL A 88 9.78 12.61 -0.02
CA VAL A 88 8.34 12.88 0.14
C VAL A 88 8.06 14.37 0.05
N ASP A 89 8.81 15.19 0.79
CA ASP A 89 8.65 16.65 0.74
C ASP A 89 8.96 17.19 -0.66
N ALA A 90 10.02 16.71 -1.31
CA ALA A 90 10.35 17.11 -2.67
C ALA A 90 9.27 16.79 -3.69
N PHE A 91 8.69 15.59 -3.62
CA PHE A 91 7.67 15.13 -4.55
C PHE A 91 6.34 15.83 -4.31
N VAL A 92 6.00 16.18 -3.07
CA VAL A 92 4.80 16.97 -2.77
C VAL A 92 4.95 18.41 -3.28
N ASP A 93 6.10 19.05 -3.05
CA ASP A 93 6.30 20.47 -3.39
C ASP A 93 6.41 20.70 -4.91
N THR A 94 7.11 19.81 -5.62
CA THR A 94 7.53 20.05 -7.02
C THR A 94 7.11 18.94 -8.00
N GLY A 95 6.42 17.91 -7.50
CA GLY A 95 6.10 16.71 -8.27
C GLY A 95 7.30 15.79 -8.50
N TYR A 96 7.04 14.55 -8.91
CA TYR A 96 8.10 13.60 -9.23
C TYR A 96 9.00 14.09 -10.36
N HIS A 97 8.45 14.66 -11.44
CA HIS A 97 9.25 15.08 -12.59
C HIS A 97 10.01 16.39 -12.34
N GLY A 98 9.46 17.31 -11.54
CA GLY A 98 10.10 18.59 -11.22
C GLY A 98 11.23 18.49 -10.18
N SER A 99 11.26 17.41 -9.39
CA SER A 99 12.32 17.16 -8.42
C SER A 99 13.52 16.40 -8.99
N THR A 100 14.69 16.62 -8.41
CA THR A 100 15.95 15.94 -8.75
C THR A 100 16.57 15.25 -7.54
N MET A 101 17.50 14.31 -7.79
CA MET A 101 18.29 13.69 -6.72
C MET A 101 19.13 14.73 -5.93
N ARG A 102 19.50 15.85 -6.56
CA ARG A 102 20.21 16.95 -5.88
C ARG A 102 19.30 17.70 -4.92
N ASP A 103 18.05 17.93 -5.30
CA ASP A 103 17.07 18.60 -4.42
C ASP A 103 16.78 17.75 -3.18
N VAL A 104 16.68 16.43 -3.36
CA VAL A 104 16.52 15.48 -2.25
C VAL A 104 17.75 15.49 -1.35
N ALA A 105 18.97 15.48 -1.92
CA ALA A 105 20.21 15.56 -1.15
C ALA A 105 20.30 16.84 -0.30
N ALA A 106 19.97 17.98 -0.90
CA ALA A 106 19.95 19.27 -0.21
C ALA A 106 18.95 19.28 0.95
N ARG A 107 17.71 18.80 0.72
CA ARG A 107 16.68 18.68 1.77
C ARG A 107 17.07 17.70 2.88
N ALA A 108 17.76 16.62 2.54
CA ALA A 108 18.25 15.63 3.50
C ALA A 108 19.50 16.07 4.27
N ALA A 109 20.08 17.23 3.94
CA ALA A 109 21.40 17.68 4.42
C ALA A 109 22.51 16.63 4.20
N MET A 110 22.49 15.98 3.03
CA MET A 110 23.45 14.94 2.62
C MET A 110 24.16 15.31 1.32
N SER A 111 25.33 14.71 1.10
CA SER A 111 25.98 14.82 -0.21
C SER A 111 25.23 13.99 -1.25
N VAL A 112 25.30 14.40 -2.52
CA VAL A 112 24.69 13.67 -3.63
C VAL A 112 25.24 12.22 -3.73
N PRO A 113 26.57 11.98 -3.63
CA PRO A 113 27.08 10.61 -3.54
C PRO A 113 26.52 9.84 -2.33
N GLY A 114 26.34 10.51 -1.19
CA GLY A 114 25.71 9.95 0.01
C GLY A 114 24.30 9.41 -0.26
N ILE A 115 23.46 10.16 -0.98
CA ILE A 115 22.13 9.68 -1.37
C ILE A 115 22.22 8.45 -2.28
N TYR A 116 23.12 8.46 -3.25
CA TYR A 116 23.28 7.35 -4.20
C TYR A 116 23.74 6.04 -3.54
N HIS A 117 24.37 6.10 -2.37
CA HIS A 117 24.67 4.91 -1.56
C HIS A 117 23.41 4.23 -0.99
N HIS A 118 22.34 5.00 -0.73
CA HIS A 118 21.09 4.48 -0.20
C HIS A 118 20.09 4.16 -1.31
N TYR A 119 19.96 5.06 -2.29
CA TYR A 119 18.98 4.96 -3.36
C TYR A 119 19.66 5.24 -4.71
N PRO A 120 19.75 4.25 -5.61
CA PRO A 120 20.54 4.37 -6.84
C PRO A 120 19.95 5.39 -7.83
N ASP A 121 18.65 5.67 -7.75
CA ASP A 121 17.97 6.63 -8.61
C ASP A 121 16.66 7.14 -7.98
N LYS A 122 16.00 8.08 -8.69
CA LYS A 122 14.72 8.67 -8.27
C LYS A 122 13.57 7.66 -8.33
N GLN A 123 13.65 6.63 -9.18
CA GLN A 123 12.66 5.54 -9.21
C GLN A 123 12.68 4.74 -7.91
N ALA A 124 13.86 4.41 -7.39
CA ALA A 124 14.03 3.68 -6.14
C ALA A 124 13.41 4.44 -4.95
N LEU A 125 13.56 5.77 -4.91
CA LEU A 125 12.90 6.62 -3.91
C LEU A 125 11.38 6.54 -4.02
N LEU A 126 10.82 6.75 -5.21
CA LEU A 126 9.37 6.70 -5.41
C LEU A 126 8.79 5.33 -5.05
N VAL A 127 9.48 4.26 -5.44
CA VAL A 127 9.09 2.88 -5.14
C VAL A 127 9.10 2.64 -3.63
N ALA A 128 10.17 3.01 -2.94
CA ALA A 128 10.27 2.83 -1.49
C ALA A 128 9.19 3.60 -0.72
N ILE A 129 8.87 4.82 -1.15
CA ILE A 129 7.75 5.62 -0.60
C ILE A 129 6.42 4.88 -0.77
N LEU A 130 6.15 4.38 -1.98
CA LEU A 130 4.89 3.68 -2.29
C LEU A 130 4.82 2.31 -1.58
N ASP A 131 5.94 1.64 -1.39
CA ASP A 131 6.00 0.39 -0.61
C ASP A 131 5.70 0.63 0.87
N ALA A 132 6.30 1.66 1.48
CA ALA A 132 5.98 2.04 2.85
C ALA A 132 4.50 2.43 3.01
N THR A 133 3.97 3.19 2.04
CA THR A 133 2.55 3.58 1.97
C THR A 133 1.64 2.35 1.93
N MET A 134 1.90 1.42 1.01
CA MET A 134 1.07 0.23 0.85
C MET A 134 1.21 -0.74 2.04
N ALA A 135 2.40 -0.87 2.63
CA ALA A 135 2.61 -1.68 3.82
C ALA A 135 1.79 -1.18 5.01
N GLU A 136 1.77 0.13 5.26
CA GLU A 136 0.95 0.74 6.32
C GLU A 136 -0.56 0.55 6.05
N LEU A 137 -1.01 0.77 4.82
CA LEU A 137 -2.41 0.56 4.41
C LEU A 137 -2.85 -0.90 4.60
N HIS A 138 -2.06 -1.87 4.14
CA HIS A 138 -2.36 -3.30 4.30
C HIS A 138 -2.48 -3.68 5.78
N TRP A 139 -1.53 -3.23 6.60
CA TRP A 139 -1.57 -3.49 8.03
C TRP A 139 -2.82 -2.90 8.70
N ARG A 140 -3.15 -1.62 8.43
CA ARG A 140 -4.32 -0.95 9.01
C ARG A 140 -5.63 -1.62 8.60
N VAL A 141 -5.80 -1.91 7.32
CA VAL A 141 -7.01 -2.57 6.80
C VAL A 141 -7.15 -3.99 7.35
N ALA A 142 -6.06 -4.75 7.46
CA ALA A 142 -6.08 -6.06 8.06
C ALA A 142 -6.47 -6.01 9.55
N ALA A 143 -5.83 -5.11 10.32
CA ALA A 143 -6.09 -4.95 11.75
C ALA A 143 -7.51 -4.43 12.03
N ALA A 144 -8.02 -3.51 11.20
CA ALA A 144 -9.37 -2.96 11.33
C ALA A 144 -10.47 -4.04 11.16
N ARG A 145 -10.22 -5.06 10.34
CA ARG A 145 -11.14 -6.19 10.14
C ARG A 145 -11.15 -7.16 11.32
N THR A 146 -10.06 -7.24 12.08
CA THR A 146 -9.96 -8.13 13.24
C THR A 146 -10.98 -7.69 14.30
N GLY A 147 -11.78 -8.64 14.80
CA GLY A 147 -12.79 -8.39 15.83
C GLY A 147 -14.06 -7.68 15.35
N ALA A 148 -14.28 -7.54 14.03
CA ALA A 148 -15.57 -7.12 13.49
C ALA A 148 -16.52 -8.32 13.38
N SER A 149 -17.73 -8.20 13.96
CA SER A 149 -18.70 -9.28 14.04
C SER A 149 -19.50 -9.49 12.75
N THR A 150 -19.77 -8.44 11.98
CA THR A 150 -20.57 -8.47 10.74
C THR A 150 -19.79 -7.94 9.54
N GLY A 151 -20.25 -8.26 8.32
CA GLY A 151 -19.74 -7.70 7.08
C GLY A 151 -19.91 -6.18 7.01
N ILE A 152 -21.04 -5.64 7.46
CA ILE A 152 -21.27 -4.18 7.52
C ILE A 152 -20.26 -3.52 8.48
N GLU A 153 -20.01 -4.12 9.64
CA GLU A 153 -18.98 -3.60 10.56
C GLU A 153 -17.58 -3.68 9.96
N GLN A 154 -17.27 -4.74 9.20
CA GLN A 154 -16.02 -4.81 8.44
C GLN A 154 -15.91 -3.70 7.40
N VAL A 155 -16.96 -3.42 6.62
CA VAL A 155 -16.97 -2.32 5.66
C VAL A 155 -16.70 -0.99 6.37
N ARG A 156 -17.46 -0.69 7.43
CA ARG A 156 -17.31 0.54 8.21
C ARG A 156 -15.87 0.73 8.69
N ARG A 157 -15.27 -0.30 9.30
CA ARG A 157 -13.90 -0.24 9.84
C ARG A 157 -12.82 -0.16 8.76
N ILE A 158 -13.00 -0.84 7.61
CA ILE A 158 -12.07 -0.72 6.49
C ILE A 158 -12.09 0.73 5.97
N VAL A 159 -13.28 1.30 5.79
CA VAL A 159 -13.43 2.66 5.28
C VAL A 159 -12.88 3.69 6.28
N GLU A 160 -13.12 3.49 7.58
CA GLU A 160 -12.51 4.29 8.64
C GLU A 160 -10.97 4.22 8.57
N ALA A 161 -10.38 3.02 8.42
CA ALA A 161 -8.93 2.84 8.30
C ALA A 161 -8.36 3.53 7.04
N LEU A 162 -9.06 3.46 5.91
CA LEU A 162 -8.68 4.16 4.69
C LEU A 162 -8.76 5.67 4.88
N ALA A 163 -9.87 6.18 5.42
CA ALA A 163 -10.06 7.61 5.62
C ALA A 163 -9.03 8.19 6.59
N LEU A 164 -8.82 7.54 7.75
CA LEU A 164 -7.78 7.93 8.71
C LEU A 164 -6.39 7.95 8.07
N PHE A 165 -6.05 6.95 7.24
CA PHE A 165 -4.77 6.96 6.53
C PHE A 165 -4.64 8.17 5.61
N HIS A 166 -5.66 8.47 4.82
CA HIS A 166 -5.60 9.56 3.86
C HIS A 166 -5.60 10.94 4.52
N THR A 167 -6.15 11.08 5.74
CA THR A 167 -6.16 12.35 6.50
C THR A 167 -4.92 12.53 7.39
N HIS A 168 -4.33 11.46 7.94
CA HIS A 168 -3.10 11.54 8.75
C HIS A 168 -1.80 11.43 7.94
N ARG A 169 -1.82 10.71 6.80
CA ARG A 169 -0.66 10.50 5.92
C ARG A 169 -0.81 11.23 4.58
N GLN A 170 -1.42 12.41 4.58
CA GLN A 170 -1.79 13.17 3.37
C GLN A 170 -0.69 13.23 2.32
N LYS A 171 0.56 13.56 2.70
CA LYS A 171 1.69 13.63 1.75
C LYS A 171 1.95 12.30 1.04
N LEU A 172 1.98 11.19 1.78
CA LEU A 172 2.18 9.85 1.23
C LEU A 172 0.99 9.43 0.36
N ALA A 173 -0.23 9.69 0.84
CA ALA A 173 -1.46 9.39 0.13
C ALA A 173 -1.57 10.18 -1.19
N PHE A 174 -1.17 11.46 -1.18
CA PHE A 174 -1.10 12.33 -2.34
C PHE A 174 -0.12 11.78 -3.39
N ILE A 175 1.12 11.47 -3.00
CA ILE A 175 2.11 10.84 -3.90
C ILE A 175 1.56 9.52 -4.47
N GLY A 176 0.91 8.72 -3.61
CA GLY A 176 0.21 7.51 -4.02
C GLY A 176 -0.81 7.77 -5.13
N ALA A 177 -1.63 8.80 -5.02
CA ALA A 177 -2.63 9.12 -6.03
C ALA A 177 -2.01 9.70 -7.32
N SER A 178 -1.04 10.62 -7.20
CA SER A 178 -0.58 11.45 -8.31
C SER A 178 0.60 10.87 -9.11
N GLU A 179 1.48 10.08 -8.48
CA GLU A 179 2.77 9.70 -9.08
C GLU A 179 2.85 8.25 -9.58
N MET A 180 1.75 7.50 -9.54
CA MET A 180 1.67 6.16 -10.16
C MET A 180 2.04 6.14 -11.63
N ARG A 181 1.77 7.24 -12.35
CA ARG A 181 2.10 7.42 -13.77
C ARG A 181 3.61 7.51 -14.02
N SER A 182 4.38 7.87 -13.00
CA SER A 182 5.82 8.07 -13.09
C SER A 182 6.63 6.81 -12.78
N LEU A 183 5.99 5.74 -12.32
CA LEU A 183 6.62 4.43 -12.17
C LEU A 183 6.92 3.80 -13.53
N ASN A 184 8.05 3.09 -13.60
CA ASN A 184 8.29 2.18 -14.72
C ASN A 184 7.22 1.08 -14.78
N PRO A 185 7.01 0.40 -15.93
CA PRO A 185 5.91 -0.56 -16.10
C PRO A 185 5.90 -1.71 -15.09
N ALA A 186 7.08 -2.22 -14.70
CA ALA A 186 7.18 -3.33 -13.76
C ALA A 186 6.74 -2.92 -12.35
N ASN A 187 7.26 -1.80 -11.85
CA ASN A 187 6.88 -1.25 -10.55
C ASN A 187 5.43 -0.79 -10.52
N ARG A 188 4.93 -0.19 -11.62
CA ARG A 188 3.53 0.22 -11.74
C ARG A 188 2.58 -0.96 -11.56
N ARG A 189 2.86 -2.10 -12.23
CA ARG A 189 2.06 -3.33 -12.07
C ARG A 189 2.09 -3.83 -10.63
N ARG A 190 3.29 -3.94 -10.03
CA ARG A 190 3.46 -4.42 -8.65
C ARG A 190 2.71 -3.58 -7.62
N ILE A 191 2.79 -2.25 -7.72
CA ILE A 191 2.05 -1.35 -6.82
C ILE A 191 0.54 -1.39 -7.09
N ALA A 192 0.12 -1.47 -8.36
CA ALA A 192 -1.29 -1.62 -8.71
C ALA A 192 -1.89 -2.92 -8.14
N GLU A 193 -1.17 -4.05 -8.24
CA GLU A 193 -1.56 -5.32 -7.62
C GLU A 193 -1.68 -5.19 -6.09
N SER A 194 -0.77 -4.45 -5.45
CA SER A 194 -0.85 -4.17 -4.02
C SER A 194 -2.11 -3.37 -3.66
N ARG A 195 -2.50 -2.38 -4.47
CA ARG A 195 -3.76 -1.62 -4.28
C ARG A 195 -4.99 -2.48 -4.50
N ASN A 196 -4.96 -3.33 -5.54
CA ASN A 196 -6.05 -4.26 -5.83
C ASN A 196 -6.29 -5.21 -4.65
N LYS A 197 -5.25 -5.63 -3.93
CA LYS A 197 -5.42 -6.43 -2.70
C LYS A 197 -6.21 -5.68 -1.61
N VAL A 198 -5.98 -4.38 -1.42
CA VAL A 198 -6.78 -3.56 -0.48
C VAL A 198 -8.22 -3.45 -0.97
N GLN A 199 -8.44 -3.20 -2.26
CA GLN A 199 -9.79 -3.18 -2.85
C GLN A 199 -10.51 -4.50 -2.65
N HIS A 200 -9.84 -5.63 -2.88
CA HIS A 200 -10.41 -6.96 -2.69
C HIS A 200 -10.83 -7.23 -1.24
N MET A 201 -10.12 -6.66 -0.24
CA MET A 201 -10.52 -6.78 1.17
C MET A 201 -11.82 -6.03 1.46
N LEU A 202 -12.01 -4.85 0.86
CA LEU A 202 -13.26 -4.10 0.95
C LEU A 202 -14.39 -4.84 0.22
N ASP A 203 -14.13 -5.28 -1.01
CA ASP A 203 -15.07 -6.03 -1.85
C ASP A 203 -15.56 -7.31 -1.15
N ALA A 204 -14.67 -8.05 -0.47
CA ALA A 204 -15.02 -9.23 0.30
C ALA A 204 -15.87 -8.91 1.55
N ALA A 205 -15.61 -7.78 2.21
CA ALA A 205 -16.45 -7.32 3.33
C ALA A 205 -17.86 -6.92 2.86
N ILE A 206 -17.96 -6.30 1.68
CA ILE A 206 -19.22 -5.95 1.03
C ILE A 206 -20.01 -7.20 0.63
N ASP A 207 -19.35 -8.21 0.05
CA ASP A 207 -20.01 -9.48 -0.29
C ASP A 207 -20.50 -10.21 0.95
N ARG A 208 -19.67 -10.28 2.01
CA ARG A 208 -20.08 -10.84 3.31
C ARG A 208 -21.29 -10.11 3.89
N ALA A 209 -21.32 -8.78 3.81
CA ALA A 209 -22.47 -8.00 4.28
C ALA A 209 -23.76 -8.35 3.53
N ALA A 210 -23.67 -8.58 2.22
CA ALA A 210 -24.81 -8.97 1.40
C ALA A 210 -25.29 -10.39 1.72
N GLU A 211 -24.38 -11.33 1.95
CA GLU A 211 -24.70 -12.71 2.37
C GLU A 211 -25.43 -12.73 3.73
N GLU A 212 -24.92 -12.01 4.73
CA GLU A 212 -25.52 -11.91 6.07
C GLU A 212 -26.92 -11.23 6.02
N ALA A 213 -27.08 -10.23 5.16
CA ALA A 213 -28.38 -9.57 4.95
C ALA A 213 -29.38 -10.50 4.25
N GLY A 214 -28.94 -11.29 3.27
CA GLY A 214 -29.80 -12.28 2.58
C GLY A 214 -30.34 -13.37 3.51
N VAL A 215 -29.56 -13.79 4.51
CA VAL A 215 -30.03 -14.72 5.57
C VAL A 215 -31.07 -14.06 6.48
N SER A 216 -30.94 -12.76 6.75
CA SER A 216 -31.84 -11.99 7.64
C SER A 216 -33.08 -11.43 6.93
N ALA A 217 -33.08 -11.39 5.60
CA ALA A 217 -34.14 -10.80 4.77
C ALA A 217 -35.46 -11.62 4.77
N VAL A 218 -35.52 -12.74 5.50
CA VAL A 218 -36.78 -13.42 5.81
C VAL A 218 -37.72 -12.50 6.63
N ASP A 219 -37.18 -11.47 7.31
CA ASP A 219 -37.94 -10.56 8.20
C ASP A 219 -37.97 -9.07 7.76
N GLY A 220 -37.69 -8.75 6.49
CA GLY A 220 -38.01 -7.43 5.91
C GLY A 220 -37.12 -6.23 6.32
N VAL A 221 -35.88 -6.46 6.78
CA VAL A 221 -34.92 -5.39 7.14
C VAL A 221 -33.90 -5.12 6.02
N ALA A 222 -33.65 -3.83 5.76
CA ALA A 222 -32.67 -3.22 4.85
C ALA A 222 -31.80 -4.16 3.98
N THR A 223 -32.15 -4.27 2.71
CA THR A 223 -31.44 -5.09 1.73
C THR A 223 -30.13 -4.41 1.30
N VAL A 224 -28.99 -5.01 1.60
CA VAL A 224 -27.72 -4.66 0.93
C VAL A 224 -27.87 -4.87 -0.58
N LEU A 225 -27.16 -4.09 -1.40
CA LEU A 225 -27.16 -4.22 -2.88
C LEU A 225 -27.11 -5.69 -3.34
N GLY A 226 -28.20 -6.14 -3.96
CA GLY A 226 -28.42 -7.55 -4.30
C GLY A 226 -27.53 -8.05 -5.44
N HIS A 227 -27.24 -7.22 -6.45
CA HIS A 227 -26.42 -7.61 -7.60
C HIS A 227 -24.92 -7.43 -7.32
N ALA A 228 -24.13 -8.47 -7.64
CA ALA A 228 -22.68 -8.46 -7.47
C ALA A 228 -21.97 -7.35 -8.27
N ALA A 229 -22.48 -7.03 -9.47
CA ALA A 229 -21.96 -5.96 -10.30
C ALA A 229 -22.09 -4.58 -9.61
N ASP A 230 -23.25 -4.30 -9.02
CA ASP A 230 -23.52 -3.07 -8.28
C ASP A 230 -22.63 -2.96 -7.04
N ARG A 231 -22.42 -4.07 -6.32
CA ARG A 231 -21.50 -4.12 -5.17
C ARG A 231 -20.06 -3.78 -5.56
N ARG A 232 -19.57 -4.28 -6.70
CA ARG A 232 -18.23 -3.95 -7.20
C ARG A 232 -18.11 -2.48 -7.62
N ILE A 233 -19.17 -1.89 -8.18
CA ILE A 233 -19.21 -0.45 -8.48
C ILE A 233 -19.19 0.37 -7.18
N ALA A 234 -20.01 0.00 -6.19
CA ALA A 234 -20.05 0.64 -4.89
C ALA A 234 -18.69 0.56 -4.16
N GLY A 235 -18.05 -0.62 -4.16
CA GLY A 235 -16.72 -0.80 -3.59
C GLY A 235 -15.67 0.12 -4.21
N ARG A 236 -15.70 0.32 -5.54
CA ARG A 236 -14.82 1.29 -6.22
C ARG A 236 -15.15 2.74 -5.87
N ALA A 237 -16.43 3.09 -5.77
CA ALA A 237 -16.86 4.43 -5.37
C ALA A 237 -16.40 4.76 -3.94
N ILE A 238 -16.55 3.81 -3.02
CA ILE A 238 -16.10 3.91 -1.62
C ILE A 238 -14.58 4.06 -1.51
N ALA A 239 -13.81 3.26 -2.26
CA ALA A 239 -12.36 3.44 -2.27
C ALA A 239 -11.97 4.82 -2.87
N THR A 240 -12.64 5.23 -3.94
CA THR A 240 -12.36 6.50 -4.63
C THR A 240 -12.67 7.73 -3.76
N MET A 241 -13.76 7.72 -3.00
CA MET A 241 -14.02 8.83 -2.05
C MET A 241 -12.92 8.95 -1.00
N CYS A 242 -12.33 7.82 -0.55
CA CYS A 242 -11.24 7.85 0.42
C CYS A 242 -9.94 8.38 -0.20
N THR A 243 -9.62 7.98 -1.44
CA THR A 243 -8.39 8.42 -2.11
C THR A 243 -8.40 9.90 -2.48
N SER A 244 -9.57 10.54 -2.52
CA SER A 244 -9.70 11.99 -2.77
C SER A 244 -9.47 12.84 -1.53
N LEU A 245 -9.56 12.29 -0.31
CA LEU A 245 -9.38 13.03 0.95
C LEU A 245 -8.13 13.91 1.00
N PRO A 246 -6.93 13.47 0.57
CA PRO A 246 -5.72 14.31 0.64
C PRO A 246 -5.77 15.57 -0.23
N GLN A 247 -6.73 15.66 -1.16
CA GLN A 247 -6.84 16.81 -2.07
C GLN A 247 -7.57 18.01 -1.45
N TRP A 248 -8.41 17.77 -0.45
CA TRP A 248 -9.30 18.80 0.10
C TRP A 248 -9.36 18.83 1.62
N PHE A 249 -9.02 17.72 2.31
CA PHE A 249 -9.06 17.67 3.76
C PHE A 249 -8.01 18.62 4.37
N ASN A 250 -8.44 19.40 5.36
CA ASN A 250 -7.60 20.35 6.08
C ASN A 250 -7.63 20.02 7.58
N ALA A 251 -6.48 19.69 8.16
CA ALA A 251 -6.36 19.34 9.58
C ALA A 251 -6.64 20.52 10.54
N ALA A 252 -6.54 21.77 10.05
CA ALA A 252 -6.95 22.98 10.79
C ALA A 252 -8.43 23.36 10.53
N GLY A 253 -9.15 22.54 9.77
CA GLY A 253 -10.56 22.72 9.46
C GLY A 253 -11.48 22.32 10.62
N PRO A 254 -12.81 22.38 10.40
CA PRO A 254 -13.81 22.16 11.46
C PRO A 254 -13.96 20.69 11.88
N ALA A 255 -13.47 19.74 11.07
CA ALA A 255 -13.57 18.30 11.33
C ALA A 255 -12.18 17.70 11.52
N THR A 256 -12.02 16.93 12.59
CA THR A 256 -10.83 16.12 12.86
C THR A 256 -10.73 14.92 11.89
N PRO A 257 -9.52 14.35 11.68
CA PRO A 257 -9.35 13.10 10.95
C PRO A 257 -10.31 11.99 11.39
N GLU A 258 -10.53 11.86 12.70
CA GLU A 258 -11.37 10.83 13.32
C GLU A 258 -12.85 11.07 13.02
N GLN A 259 -13.32 12.32 13.13
CA GLN A 259 -14.70 12.68 12.77
C GLN A 259 -14.97 12.45 11.27
N THR A 260 -14.03 12.84 10.41
CA THR A 260 -14.14 12.60 8.96
C THR A 260 -14.16 11.10 8.66
N ALA A 261 -13.28 10.31 9.29
CA ALA A 261 -13.23 8.87 9.06
C ALA A 261 -14.49 8.14 9.53
N HIS A 262 -15.05 8.54 10.68
CA HIS A 262 -16.33 8.03 11.15
C HIS A 262 -17.46 8.32 10.17
N ALA A 263 -17.59 9.58 9.71
CA ALA A 263 -18.60 9.97 8.73
C ALA A 263 -18.46 9.19 7.40
N TYR A 264 -17.23 8.97 6.94
CA TYR A 264 -16.94 8.19 5.74
C TYR A 264 -17.37 6.73 5.87
N GLY A 265 -17.18 6.12 7.04
CA GLY A 265 -17.70 4.78 7.33
C GLY A 265 -19.23 4.73 7.20
N GLU A 266 -19.94 5.70 7.75
CA GLU A 266 -21.40 5.79 7.66
C GLU A 266 -21.91 6.08 6.23
N PHE A 267 -21.20 6.90 5.45
CA PHE A 267 -21.51 7.11 4.03
C PHE A 267 -21.37 5.84 3.21
N ALA A 268 -20.33 5.04 3.48
CA ALA A 268 -20.14 3.77 2.80
C ALA A 268 -21.25 2.77 3.12
N VAL A 269 -21.66 2.68 4.39
CA VAL A 269 -22.79 1.81 4.79
C VAL A 269 -24.08 2.30 4.13
N SER A 270 -24.36 3.61 4.18
CA SER A 270 -25.54 4.21 3.55
C SER A 270 -25.60 3.94 2.04
N LEU A 271 -24.46 4.01 1.34
CA LEU A 271 -24.38 3.70 -0.09
C LEU A 271 -24.73 2.25 -0.40
N LEU A 272 -24.43 1.32 0.50
CA LEU A 272 -24.66 -0.12 0.33
C LEU A 272 -26.07 -0.55 0.71
N THR A 273 -26.72 0.14 1.65
CA THR A 273 -28.02 -0.24 2.21
C THR A 273 -29.19 0.57 1.66
N ASN A 274 -28.94 1.72 1.03
CA ASN A 274 -30.01 2.58 0.54
C ASN A 274 -30.39 2.22 -0.89
N GLN A 275 -31.54 1.55 -1.06
CA GLN A 275 -32.17 1.40 -2.37
C GLN A 275 -32.99 2.66 -2.66
N ARG A 276 -32.51 3.50 -3.59
CA ARG A 276 -33.50 4.21 -4.40
C ARG A 276 -34.12 3.17 -5.33
N PRO A 277 -35.45 3.03 -5.39
CA PRO A 277 -36.07 2.36 -6.51
C PRO A 277 -35.56 3.06 -7.77
N CYS A 278 -34.86 2.32 -8.63
CA CYS A 278 -34.57 2.82 -9.96
C CYS A 278 -35.93 2.88 -10.65
N ASP A 279 -36.53 4.08 -10.73
CA ASP A 279 -37.72 4.27 -11.54
C ASP A 279 -37.28 4.16 -13.01
N PRO A 280 -37.68 3.10 -13.75
CA PRO A 280 -37.30 2.94 -15.15
C PRO A 280 -37.80 4.10 -16.04
N ALA A 281 -38.71 4.94 -15.53
CA ALA A 281 -39.16 6.17 -16.20
C ALA A 281 -38.14 7.32 -16.22
N SER A 282 -37.01 7.22 -15.50
CA SER A 282 -36.04 8.32 -15.34
C SER A 282 -34.91 8.37 -16.38
N THR A 283 -34.89 7.45 -17.36
CA THR A 283 -33.97 7.56 -18.51
C THR A 283 -34.44 8.74 -19.37
N PRO A 284 -33.66 9.82 -19.53
CA PRO A 284 -34.03 10.88 -20.47
C PRO A 284 -34.03 10.26 -21.86
N ARG A 285 -35.16 10.31 -22.57
CA ARG A 285 -35.17 10.00 -24.01
C ARG A 285 -34.19 10.97 -24.68
N PRO A 286 -33.38 10.53 -25.66
CA PRO A 286 -32.60 11.46 -26.47
C PRO A 286 -33.58 12.48 -27.06
N THR A 287 -33.43 13.74 -26.70
CA THR A 287 -34.14 14.81 -27.40
C THR A 287 -33.49 14.94 -28.76
N ASP A 288 -34.16 14.43 -29.79
CA ASP A 288 -33.92 14.82 -31.17
C ASP A 288 -34.04 16.34 -31.26
N GLY A 289 -32.95 17.04 -31.55
CA GLY A 289 -33.04 18.45 -31.89
C GLY A 289 -31.84 19.29 -31.49
N TRP A 290 -30.79 19.24 -32.33
CA TRP A 290 -30.07 20.46 -32.73
C TRP A 290 -29.74 20.34 -34.22
N ALA A 291 -30.77 20.53 -35.04
CA ALA A 291 -30.62 21.06 -36.39
C ALA A 291 -30.99 22.54 -36.33
N GLN A 292 -29.97 23.40 -36.25
CA GLN A 292 -29.83 24.69 -36.92
C GLN A 292 -28.54 25.38 -36.48
#